data_AF-A0A6N4X861-F1
#
_entry.id   AF-A0A6N4X861-F1
#
_cell.length_a   1.000
_cell.length_b   1.000
_cell.length_c   1.000
_cell.angle_alpha   90.00
_cell.angle_beta   90.00
_cell.angle_gamma   90.00
#
_symmetry.space_group_name_H-M   'P 1'
#
loop_
_entity.id
_entity.type
_entity.pdbx_description
1 polymer ?
#
loop_
_entity_poly.entity_id
_entity_poly.type
_entity_poly.pdbx_seq_one_letter_code
_entity_poly.pdbx_strand_id
1 'polypeptide(L)'
;MQAFQSTIIKHKNKEIFSIGDVHFDNKNISINVSGIFSQKRVKISWESVRTKNYFTYFAVYSQQNPKEINRSYYYLEDWNTNILYSVLRTILRDKGIESYK
;
A
#
# COMPACT_ATOMS: atom_id res chain seq x y z
N MET A 1 4.47 -16.58 5.28
CA MET A 1 3.18 -17.09 4.76
C MET A 1 1.98 -16.78 5.66
N GLN A 2 2.04 -16.99 6.98
CA GLN A 2 0.88 -16.74 7.87
C GLN A 2 0.42 -15.26 7.92
N ALA A 3 1.36 -14.30 8.03
CA ALA A 3 1.04 -12.87 8.10
C ALA A 3 0.34 -12.33 6.83
N PHE A 4 0.69 -12.86 5.66
CA PHE A 4 0.02 -12.53 4.40
C PHE A 4 -1.43 -13.05 4.40
N GLN A 5 -1.65 -14.32 4.75
CA GLN A 5 -2.99 -14.90 4.74
C GLN A 5 -3.90 -14.21 5.75
N SER A 6 -3.39 -13.92 6.96
CA SER A 6 -4.17 -13.23 7.98
C SER A 6 -4.58 -11.82 7.55
N THR A 7 -3.71 -11.06 6.88
CA THR A 7 -4.04 -9.72 6.38
C THR A 7 -5.03 -9.74 5.21
N ILE A 8 -4.95 -10.73 4.31
CA ILE A 8 -5.96 -10.92 3.27
C ILE A 8 -7.33 -11.26 3.86
N ILE A 9 -7.39 -12.11 4.90
CA ILE A 9 -8.64 -12.43 5.60
C ILE A 9 -9.24 -11.16 6.23
N LYS A 10 -8.43 -10.37 6.95
CA LYS A 10 -8.87 -9.09 7.52
C LYS A 10 -9.46 -8.17 6.46
N HIS A 11 -8.82 -8.06 5.30
CA HIS A 11 -9.36 -7.26 4.19
C HIS A 11 -10.71 -7.77 3.70
N LYS A 12 -10.86 -9.08 3.51
CA LYS A 12 -12.13 -9.71 3.08
C LYS A 12 -13.25 -9.48 4.10
N ASN A 13 -12.92 -9.47 5.39
CA ASN A 13 -13.84 -9.17 6.49
C ASN A 13 -14.11 -7.67 6.66
N LYS A 14 -13.51 -6.80 5.84
CA LYS A 14 -13.59 -5.33 5.94
C LYS A 14 -13.06 -4.78 7.27
N GLU A 15 -12.17 -5.52 7.92
CA GLU A 15 -11.49 -5.08 9.13
C GLU A 15 -10.46 -3.99 8.82
N ILE A 16 -10.23 -3.10 9.77
CA ILE A 16 -9.13 -2.14 9.72
C ILE A 16 -7.86 -2.84 10.19
N PHE A 17 -6.78 -2.69 9.45
CA PHE A 17 -5.49 -3.28 9.82
C PHE A 17 -4.32 -2.43 9.31
N SER A 18 -3.11 -2.75 9.77
CA SER A 18 -1.89 -2.09 9.33
C SER A 18 -0.83 -3.11 8.93
N ILE A 19 0.02 -2.72 7.97
CA ILE A 19 1.26 -3.42 7.63
C ILE A 19 2.34 -2.36 7.60
N GLY A 20 3.30 -2.43 8.53
CA GLY A 20 4.24 -1.34 8.77
C GLY A 20 3.48 -0.03 9.11
N ASP A 21 3.80 1.03 8.39
CA ASP A 21 3.18 2.35 8.56
C ASP A 21 1.94 2.59 7.66
N VAL A 22 1.51 1.59 6.89
CA VAL A 22 0.36 1.66 5.98
C VAL A 22 -0.90 1.15 6.66
N HIS A 23 -1.98 1.94 6.59
CA HIS A 23 -3.25 1.62 7.23
C HIS A 23 -4.29 1.31 6.16
N PHE A 24 -4.97 0.18 6.33
CA PHE A 24 -5.94 -0.36 5.39
C PHE A 24 -7.33 -0.22 6.00
N ASP A 25 -8.25 0.35 5.24
CA ASP A 25 -9.68 0.31 5.54
C ASP A 25 -10.48 -0.18 4.31
N ASN A 26 -11.80 -0.30 4.46
CA ASN A 26 -12.67 -0.82 3.40
C ASN A 26 -12.69 0.06 2.14
N LYS A 27 -12.43 1.37 2.25
CA LYS A 27 -12.55 2.36 1.17
C LYS A 27 -11.19 2.87 0.67
N ASN A 28 -10.18 2.92 1.54
CA ASN A 28 -8.92 3.60 1.31
C ASN A 28 -7.74 2.83 1.89
N ILE A 29 -6.55 3.27 1.51
CA ILE A 29 -5.34 3.12 2.31
C ILE A 29 -4.89 4.48 2.84
N SER A 30 -4.16 4.50 3.96
CA SER A 30 -3.44 5.69 4.43
C SER A 30 -1.95 5.42 4.44
N ILE A 31 -1.19 6.31 3.82
CA ILE A 31 0.28 6.28 3.79
C ILE A 31 0.85 7.55 4.42
N ASN A 32 2.05 7.48 4.96
CA ASN A 32 2.81 8.66 5.33
C ASN A 32 3.51 9.20 4.09
N VAL A 33 3.33 10.50 3.81
CA VAL A 33 4.04 11.20 2.74
C VAL A 33 4.90 12.31 3.35
N SER A 34 6.14 12.41 2.89
CA SER A 34 7.04 13.47 3.32
C SER A 34 6.63 14.78 2.66
N GLY A 35 6.24 15.77 3.47
CA GLY A 35 6.15 17.16 3.05
C GLY A 35 7.46 17.90 3.32
N ILE A 36 7.54 19.15 2.83
CA ILE A 36 8.69 20.04 3.01
C ILE A 36 9.01 20.28 4.50
N PHE A 37 7.97 20.32 5.35
CA PHE A 37 8.10 20.68 6.77
C PHE A 37 7.72 19.55 7.73
N SER A 38 6.99 18.53 7.29
CA SER A 38 6.52 17.44 8.16
C SER A 38 6.09 16.22 7.35
N GLN A 39 6.05 15.06 8.02
CA GLN A 39 5.33 13.91 7.50
C GLN A 39 3.83 14.12 7.74
N LYS A 40 3.03 13.95 6.69
CA LYS A 40 1.56 13.93 6.81
C LYS A 40 1.03 12.57 6.42
N ARG A 41 0.03 12.10 7.16
CA ARG A 41 -0.73 10.90 6.78
C ARG A 41 -1.82 11.28 5.78
N VAL A 42 -1.81 10.64 4.62
CA VAL A 42 -2.76 10.92 3.54
C VAL A 42 -3.53 9.67 3.17
N LYS A 43 -4.84 9.81 2.98
CA LYS A 43 -5.73 8.76 2.51
C LYS A 43 -5.75 8.72 0.97
N ILE A 44 -5.73 7.53 0.41
CA ILE A 44 -5.88 7.27 -1.03
C ILE A 44 -7.03 6.28 -1.19
N SER A 45 -8.08 6.67 -1.92
CA SER A 45 -9.16 5.75 -2.30
C SER A 45 -8.60 4.57 -3.08
N TRP A 46 -9.11 3.36 -2.84
CA TRP A 46 -8.68 2.15 -3.53
C TRP A 46 -8.57 2.35 -5.04
N GLU A 47 -9.58 2.95 -5.66
CA GLU A 47 -9.65 3.22 -7.11
C GLU A 47 -8.49 4.07 -7.64
N SER A 48 -7.89 4.90 -6.77
CA SER A 48 -6.77 5.79 -7.08
C SER A 48 -5.42 5.27 -6.61
N VAL A 49 -5.34 4.15 -5.90
CA VAL A 49 -4.06 3.55 -5.48
C VAL A 49 -3.39 2.92 -6.70
N ARG A 50 -2.12 3.23 -6.91
CA ARG A 50 -1.26 2.57 -7.91
C ARG A 50 0.06 2.15 -7.28
N THR A 51 0.69 1.13 -7.85
CA THR A 51 1.98 0.63 -7.39
C THR A 51 3.00 0.54 -8.52
N LYS A 52 4.27 0.77 -8.19
CA LYS A 52 5.37 0.51 -9.12
C LYS A 52 6.49 -0.21 -8.41
N ASN A 53 6.90 -1.34 -8.97
CA ASN A 53 8.00 -2.14 -8.45
C ASN A 53 9.33 -1.69 -9.06
N TYR A 54 10.37 -1.58 -8.23
CA TYR A 54 11.76 -1.36 -8.62
C TYR A 54 12.63 -2.45 -7.99
N PHE A 55 13.92 -2.48 -8.33
CA PHE A 55 14.81 -3.54 -7.86
C PHE A 55 14.98 -3.56 -6.34
N THR A 56 15.12 -2.39 -5.70
CA THR A 56 15.40 -2.28 -4.25
C THR A 56 14.22 -1.79 -3.41
N TYR A 57 13.14 -1.34 -4.05
CA TYR A 57 11.96 -0.80 -3.37
C TYR A 57 10.73 -0.92 -4.26
N PHE A 58 9.55 -0.71 -3.69
CA PHE A 58 8.36 -0.40 -4.48
C PHE A 58 7.73 0.92 -4.00
N ALA A 59 7.05 1.59 -4.91
CA ALA A 59 6.34 2.83 -4.64
C ALA A 59 4.84 2.58 -4.59
N VAL A 60 4.17 3.22 -3.63
CA VAL A 60 2.72 3.37 -3.56
C VAL A 60 2.39 4.84 -3.79
N TYR A 61 1.47 5.13 -4.69
CA TYR A 61 1.12 6.52 -5.04
C TYR A 61 -0.34 6.68 -5.41
N SER A 62 -0.83 7.92 -5.34
CA SER A 62 -2.14 8.30 -5.86
C SER A 62 -2.04 8.56 -7.36
N GLN A 63 -2.93 7.95 -8.14
CA GLN A 63 -3.07 8.24 -9.57
C GLN A 63 -3.42 9.72 -9.83
N GLN A 64 -4.21 10.34 -8.94
CA GLN A 64 -4.70 11.70 -9.12
C GLN A 64 -3.60 12.75 -8.90
N ASN A 65 -2.69 12.51 -7.94
CA ASN A 65 -1.59 13.41 -7.64
C ASN A 65 -0.32 12.65 -7.23
N PRO A 66 0.36 11.98 -8.18
CA PRO A 66 1.50 11.12 -7.88
C PRO A 66 2.73 11.89 -7.39
N LYS A 67 2.87 13.17 -7.76
CA LYS A 67 4.01 14.01 -7.34
C LYS A 67 3.94 14.35 -5.85
N GLU A 68 2.75 14.62 -5.33
CA GLU A 68 2.57 14.99 -3.92
C GLU A 68 2.23 13.80 -3.02
N ILE A 69 1.57 12.78 -3.57
CA ILE A 69 1.10 11.62 -2.81
C ILE A 69 1.79 10.37 -3.34
N ASN A 70 3.02 10.16 -2.88
CA ASN A 70 3.79 8.95 -3.12
C ASN A 70 4.65 8.59 -1.90
N ARG A 71 4.94 7.31 -1.74
CA ARG A 71 5.88 6.79 -0.75
C ARG A 71 6.59 5.56 -1.29
N SER A 72 7.89 5.50 -1.04
CA SER A 72 8.75 4.35 -1.37
C SER A 72 8.98 3.47 -0.14
N TYR A 73 8.96 2.16 -0.35
CA TYR A 73 9.14 1.12 0.66
C TYR A 73 10.28 0.19 0.23
N TYR A 74 11.38 0.21 0.99
CA TYR A 74 12.63 -0.47 0.64
C TYR A 74 12.64 -1.91 1.15
N TYR A 75 12.99 -2.87 0.27
CA TYR A 75 12.93 -4.31 0.58
C TYR A 75 13.99 -4.75 1.60
N LEU A 76 15.14 -4.07 1.60
CA LEU A 76 16.27 -4.39 2.49
C LEU A 76 16.16 -3.76 3.87
N GLU A 77 15.30 -2.75 4.04
CA GLU A 77 15.18 -1.98 5.29
C GLU A 77 14.05 -2.48 6.19
N ASP A 78 13.00 -3.09 5.62
CA ASP A 78 11.85 -3.56 6.38
C ASP A 78 11.31 -4.87 5.79
N TRP A 79 11.29 -5.93 6.60
CA TRP A 79 10.72 -7.23 6.21
C TRP A 79 9.22 -7.11 5.89
N ASN A 80 8.51 -6.15 6.49
CA ASN A 80 7.11 -5.87 6.18
C ASN A 80 6.93 -5.39 4.74
N THR A 81 7.95 -4.82 4.09
CA THR A 81 7.88 -4.35 2.70
C THR A 81 7.45 -5.48 1.76
N ASN A 82 7.99 -6.69 1.92
CA ASN A 82 7.61 -7.84 1.08
C ASN A 82 6.15 -8.26 1.29
N ILE A 83 5.67 -8.20 2.54
CA ILE A 83 4.28 -8.53 2.88
C ILE A 83 3.35 -7.45 2.36
N LEU A 84 3.69 -6.17 2.58
CA LEU A 84 2.94 -5.02 2.11
C LEU A 84 2.79 -5.05 0.59
N TYR A 85 3.89 -5.28 -0.13
CA TYR A 85 3.91 -5.44 -1.58
C TYR A 85 2.94 -6.55 -2.03
N SER A 86 3.06 -7.73 -1.43
CA SER A 86 2.24 -8.90 -1.80
C SER A 86 0.76 -8.68 -1.52
N VAL A 87 0.42 -8.15 -0.34
CA VAL A 87 -0.96 -7.87 0.08
C VAL A 87 -1.57 -6.81 -0.81
N LEU A 88 -0.88 -5.68 -1.00
CA LEU A 88 -1.41 -4.55 -1.76
C LEU A 88 -1.67 -4.94 -3.21
N ARG A 89 -0.73 -5.65 -3.86
CA ARG A 89 -0.93 -6.15 -5.23
C ARG A 89 -2.06 -7.17 -5.34
N THR A 90 -2.20 -8.06 -4.36
CA THR A 90 -3.30 -9.03 -4.34
C THR A 90 -4.65 -8.29 -4.26
N ILE A 91 -4.79 -7.34 -3.34
CA ILE A 91 -6.01 -6.55 -3.19
C ILE A 91 -6.33 -5.74 -4.45
N LEU A 92 -5.34 -5.08 -5.05
CA LEU A 92 -5.53 -4.28 -6.26
C LEU A 92 -5.94 -5.15 -7.45
N ARG A 93 -5.39 -6.37 -7.57
CA ARG A 93 -5.80 -7.34 -8.58
C ARG A 93 -7.21 -7.84 -8.35
N ASP A 94 -7.55 -8.24 -7.12
CA ASP A 94 -8.87 -8.75 -6.77
C ASP A 94 -9.97 -7.68 -6.97
N LYS A 95 -9.63 -6.40 -6.83
CA LYS A 95 -10.51 -5.26 -7.13
C LYS A 95 -10.55 -4.88 -8.62
N GLY A 96 -9.77 -5.52 -9.49
CA GLY A 96 -9.70 -5.20 -10.91
C GLY A 96 -9.03 -3.84 -11.23
N ILE A 97 -8.23 -3.30 -10.30
CA ILE A 97 -7.63 -1.96 -10.39
C ILE A 97 -6.27 -2.02 -11.10
N GLU A 98 -5.42 -2.98 -10.74
CA GLU A 98 -4.14 -3.23 -11.39
C GLU A 98 -4.04 -4.71 -11.78
N SER A 99 -3.40 -4.99 -12.92
CA SER A 99 -3.01 -6.35 -13.29
C SER A 99 -1.50 -6.46 -13.25
N TYR A 100 -1.02 -7.57 -12.72
CA TYR A 100 0.41 -7.87 -12.63
C TYR A 100 0.63 -9.21 -13.30
N LYS A 101 1.68 -9.28 -14.12
CA LYS A 101 2.16 -10.51 -14.73
C LYS A 101 2.97 -11.31 -13.73
#